data_AF-A0A7C8N9Q2-F1
#
_entry.id   AF-A0A7C8N9Q2-F1
#
_cell.length_a   1.000
_cell.length_b   1.000
_cell.length_c   1.000
_cell.angle_alpha   90.00
_cell.angle_beta   90.00
_cell.angle_gamma   90.00
#
_symmetry.space_group_name_H-M   'P 1'
#
loop_
_entity.id
_entity.type
_entity.pdbx_description
1 polymer ?
#
loop_
_entity_poly.entity_id
_entity_poly.type
_entity_poly.pdbx_seq_one_letter_code
_entity_poly.pdbx_strand_id
1 'polypeptide(L)'
;MEYLRLIYTDYLFSPDPEVYRAHVRLFHFFPVVCILQSAITTPMGKTSVKSFLNLPGKLSWILMELISPISFFLTFYLNNSQSPLKTLAALPISHKILSILYLIHYLNRALISPLRAPAYAPAHIIVLLVATYFNYLNGYSLSSFLLLQQGRVPQGGGWWVVRFGVGVVMWGVGFLGNIWHEDVLYEIRRRAKREHLESAKAKKEDGLGEGVERVLVADGKRLVVRAENSGHVYEIPEGGLWEYCWHPHYFMEWIEWTGFLIAAGGWECAPAINFLVNEIASMTPRAFQGVEFYKRKFGRKLPERKAVVPFLL
;
A
#
# COMPACT_ATOMS: atom_id res chain seq x y z
N MET A 1 -4.25 13.40 -32.87
CA MET A 1 -3.94 14.29 -31.71
C MET A 1 -5.21 14.81 -31.05
N GLU A 2 -6.19 15.31 -31.81
CA GLU A 2 -7.46 15.84 -31.27
C GLU A 2 -8.35 14.79 -30.58
N TYR A 3 -8.49 13.59 -31.17
CA TYR A 3 -9.20 12.46 -30.56
C TYR A 3 -8.59 11.97 -29.24
N LEU A 4 -7.26 11.95 -29.14
CA LEU A 4 -6.57 11.59 -27.90
C LEU A 4 -6.83 12.66 -26.83
N ARG A 5 -6.80 13.94 -27.20
CA ARG A 5 -7.12 15.05 -26.30
C ARG A 5 -8.54 14.93 -25.76
N LEU A 6 -9.53 14.67 -26.63
CA LEU A 6 -10.93 14.41 -26.27
C LEU A 6 -11.06 13.27 -25.24
N ILE A 7 -10.42 12.11 -25.48
CA ILE A 7 -10.50 10.97 -24.56
C ILE A 7 -9.93 11.32 -23.17
N TYR A 8 -8.85 12.09 -23.12
CA TYR A 8 -8.23 12.49 -21.86
C TYR A 8 -9.03 13.56 -21.12
N THR A 9 -9.50 14.61 -21.78
CA THR A 9 -10.20 15.73 -21.12
C THR A 9 -11.68 15.48 -20.88
N ASP A 10 -12.32 14.64 -21.70
CA ASP A 10 -13.78 14.51 -21.63
C ASP A 10 -14.18 13.27 -20.82
N TYR A 11 -13.26 12.31 -20.62
CA TYR A 11 -13.52 11.07 -19.91
C TYR A 11 -12.50 10.77 -18.79
N LEU A 12 -11.24 10.49 -19.12
CA LEU A 12 -10.28 9.93 -18.14
C LEU A 12 -9.86 10.94 -17.06
N PHE A 13 -9.69 12.20 -17.42
CA PHE A 13 -9.29 13.25 -16.50
C PHE A 13 -10.30 14.38 -16.53
N SER A 14 -11.58 14.06 -16.77
CA SER A 14 -12.61 15.09 -16.94
C SER A 14 -12.89 15.86 -15.66
N PRO A 15 -13.05 17.19 -15.72
CA PRO A 15 -13.50 17.99 -14.59
C PRO A 15 -15.03 17.94 -14.44
N ASP A 16 -15.73 17.27 -15.35
CA ASP A 16 -17.19 17.17 -15.36
C ASP A 16 -17.71 16.51 -14.06
N PRO A 17 -18.65 17.14 -13.34
CA PRO A 17 -19.19 16.59 -12.10
C PRO A 17 -19.91 15.23 -12.23
N GLU A 18 -20.54 14.94 -13.37
CA GLU A 18 -21.15 13.63 -13.64
C GLU A 18 -20.10 12.55 -13.85
N VAL A 19 -19.03 12.87 -14.59
CA VAL A 19 -17.90 11.94 -14.78
C VAL A 19 -17.22 11.66 -13.45
N TYR A 20 -16.99 12.69 -12.63
CA TYR A 20 -16.49 12.54 -11.27
C TYR A 20 -17.39 11.62 -10.42
N ARG A 21 -18.69 11.89 -10.38
CA ARG A 21 -19.66 11.05 -9.65
C ARG A 21 -19.63 9.60 -10.13
N ALA A 22 -19.52 9.37 -11.43
CA ALA A 22 -19.43 8.03 -12.00
C ALA A 22 -18.16 7.30 -11.52
N HIS A 23 -17.00 7.96 -11.55
CA HIS A 23 -15.74 7.38 -11.06
C HIS A 23 -15.79 7.09 -9.56
N VAL A 24 -16.34 8.01 -8.75
CA VAL A 24 -16.51 7.79 -7.31
C VAL A 24 -17.46 6.62 -7.03
N ARG A 25 -18.57 6.51 -7.76
CA ARG A 25 -19.49 5.35 -7.64
C ARG A 25 -18.82 4.05 -8.06
N LEU A 26 -18.03 4.06 -9.13
CA LEU A 26 -17.31 2.89 -9.58
C LEU A 26 -16.28 2.43 -8.54
N PHE A 27 -15.59 3.40 -7.93
CA PHE A 27 -14.65 3.13 -6.84
C PHE A 27 -15.34 2.59 -5.59
N HIS A 28 -16.56 3.04 -5.29
CA HIS A 28 -17.36 2.55 -4.19
C HIS A 28 -17.68 1.05 -4.28
N PHE A 29 -17.84 0.51 -5.50
CA PHE A 29 -18.14 -0.90 -5.72
C PHE A 29 -16.90 -1.80 -5.84
N PHE A 30 -15.69 -1.24 -5.70
CA PHE A 30 -14.47 -2.03 -5.73
C PHE A 30 -14.40 -3.17 -4.70
N PRO A 31 -15.05 -3.13 -3.50
CA PRO A 31 -15.03 -4.25 -2.57
C PRO A 31 -15.62 -5.54 -3.15
N VAL A 32 -16.49 -5.45 -4.17
CA VAL A 32 -17.00 -6.62 -4.91
C VAL A 32 -15.84 -7.38 -5.57
N VAL A 33 -14.88 -6.65 -6.16
CA VAL A 33 -13.65 -7.23 -6.71
C VAL A 33 -12.82 -7.88 -5.60
N CYS A 34 -12.78 -7.28 -4.41
CA CYS A 34 -12.07 -7.83 -3.25
C CYS A 34 -12.71 -9.11 -2.70
N ILE A 35 -14.04 -9.27 -2.78
CA ILE A 35 -14.71 -10.53 -2.45
C ILE A 35 -14.27 -11.63 -3.41
N LEU A 36 -14.24 -11.35 -4.71
CA LEU A 36 -13.72 -12.29 -5.71
C LEU A 36 -12.24 -12.60 -5.45
N GLN A 37 -11.44 -11.57 -5.13
CA GLN A 37 -10.04 -11.70 -4.71
C GLN A 37 -9.91 -12.56 -3.45
N SER A 38 -10.87 -12.57 -2.53
CA SER A 38 -10.78 -13.41 -1.32
C SER A 38 -10.88 -14.90 -1.64
N ALA A 39 -11.61 -15.24 -2.71
CA ALA A 39 -11.78 -16.61 -3.20
C ALA A 39 -10.58 -17.10 -4.02
N ILE A 40 -9.72 -16.20 -4.52
CA ILE A 40 -8.57 -16.53 -5.34
C ILE A 40 -7.26 -16.07 -4.71
N THR A 41 -6.22 -16.88 -4.82
CA THR A 41 -4.89 -16.50 -4.33
C THR A 41 -4.34 -15.36 -5.19
N THR A 42 -4.03 -14.20 -4.59
CA THR A 42 -3.47 -13.08 -5.35
C THR A 42 -2.03 -13.42 -5.78
N PRO A 43 -1.68 -13.46 -7.08
CA PRO A 43 -0.40 -13.98 -7.56
C PRO A 43 0.75 -12.95 -7.42
N MET A 44 1.06 -12.58 -6.18
CA MET A 44 2.09 -11.61 -5.79
C MET A 44 2.58 -11.88 -4.35
N GLY A 45 3.83 -11.52 -4.03
CA GLY A 45 4.33 -11.61 -2.66
C GLY A 45 4.50 -13.06 -2.20
N LYS A 46 4.02 -13.38 -0.99
CA LYS A 46 4.05 -14.76 -0.43
C LYS A 46 3.29 -15.78 -1.27
N THR A 47 2.33 -15.30 -2.06
CA THR A 47 1.44 -16.07 -2.91
C THR A 47 1.78 -15.92 -4.39
N SER A 48 2.98 -15.43 -4.71
CA SER A 48 3.50 -15.39 -6.09
C SER A 48 3.55 -16.79 -6.70
N VAL A 49 3.19 -16.90 -7.98
CA VAL A 49 3.14 -18.15 -8.75
C VAL A 49 4.10 -18.09 -9.93
N LYS A 50 4.57 -19.23 -10.44
CA LYS A 50 5.40 -19.25 -11.65
C LYS A 50 4.52 -19.06 -12.89
N SER A 51 4.72 -17.97 -13.62
CA SER A 51 3.99 -17.65 -14.85
C SER A 51 4.90 -16.90 -15.83
N PHE A 52 4.68 -17.09 -17.12
CA PHE A 52 5.36 -16.31 -18.17
C PHE A 52 4.89 -14.85 -18.22
N LEU A 53 3.73 -14.55 -17.62
CA LEU A 53 3.17 -13.20 -17.48
C LEU A 53 3.65 -12.48 -16.21
N ASN A 54 4.64 -13.04 -15.51
CA ASN A 54 5.23 -12.38 -14.36
C ASN A 54 6.15 -11.25 -14.78
N LEU A 55 6.03 -10.13 -14.07
CA LEU A 55 6.93 -8.99 -14.18
C LEU A 55 7.84 -8.92 -12.94
N PRO A 56 9.01 -8.24 -13.05
CA PRO A 56 9.90 -8.03 -11.91
C PRO A 56 9.17 -7.31 -10.77
N GLY A 57 9.10 -7.92 -9.59
CA GLY A 57 8.20 -7.48 -8.51
C GLY A 57 8.37 -6.03 -8.08
N LYS A 58 9.62 -5.54 -7.99
CA LYS A 58 9.91 -4.15 -7.61
C LYS A 58 9.43 -3.17 -8.68
N LEU A 59 9.65 -3.50 -9.95
CA LEU A 59 9.16 -2.69 -11.07
C LEU A 59 7.63 -2.67 -11.10
N SER A 60 6.98 -3.83 -10.94
CA SER A 60 5.52 -3.91 -10.88
C SER A 60 4.93 -3.05 -9.76
N TRP A 61 5.54 -3.07 -8.56
CA TRP A 61 5.09 -2.25 -7.44
C TRP A 61 5.24 -0.76 -7.72
N ILE A 62 6.42 -0.32 -8.17
CA ILE A 62 6.66 1.09 -8.50
C ILE A 62 5.67 1.57 -9.57
N LEU A 63 5.48 0.78 -10.64
CA LEU A 63 4.59 1.14 -11.74
C LEU A 63 3.14 1.26 -11.27
N MET A 64 2.61 0.28 -10.53
CA MET A 64 1.20 0.31 -10.11
C MET A 64 0.91 1.43 -9.10
N GLU A 65 1.85 1.71 -8.20
CA GLU A 65 1.67 2.73 -7.16
C GLU A 65 1.87 4.16 -7.68
N LEU A 66 2.76 4.37 -8.67
CA LEU A 66 2.97 5.68 -9.30
C LEU A 66 1.73 6.19 -10.04
N ILE A 67 0.82 5.30 -10.45
CA ILE A 67 -0.42 5.70 -11.13
C ILE A 67 -1.26 6.63 -10.27
N SER A 68 -1.25 6.48 -8.94
CA SER A 68 -2.08 7.30 -8.06
C SER A 68 -1.64 8.76 -8.00
N PRO A 69 -0.37 9.09 -7.69
CA PRO A 69 0.09 10.48 -7.75
C PRO A 69 0.08 11.01 -9.19
N ILE A 70 0.38 10.20 -10.22
CA ILE A 70 0.29 10.63 -11.62
C ILE A 70 -1.14 11.03 -11.99
N SER A 71 -2.12 10.19 -11.68
CA SER A 71 -3.54 10.48 -11.91
C SER A 71 -3.97 11.74 -11.16
N PHE A 72 -3.53 11.87 -9.90
CA PHE A 72 -3.81 13.04 -9.07
C PHE A 72 -3.27 14.35 -9.70
N PHE A 73 -2.01 14.35 -10.13
CA PHE A 73 -1.39 15.51 -10.79
C PHE A 73 -1.98 15.79 -12.17
N LEU A 74 -2.16 14.78 -13.02
CA LEU A 74 -2.69 14.96 -14.37
C LEU A 74 -4.14 15.48 -14.34
N THR A 75 -4.98 14.96 -13.45
CA THR A 75 -6.35 15.45 -13.26
C THR A 75 -6.36 16.94 -12.92
N PHE A 76 -5.46 17.40 -12.05
CA PHE A 76 -5.37 18.82 -11.73
C PHE A 76 -4.81 19.65 -12.90
N TYR A 77 -3.68 19.20 -13.47
CA TYR A 77 -2.94 19.94 -14.48
C TYR A 77 -3.75 20.14 -15.77
N LEU A 78 -4.46 19.10 -16.22
CA LEU A 78 -5.23 19.15 -17.46
C LEU A 78 -6.48 20.03 -17.37
N ASN A 79 -6.96 20.33 -16.16
CA ASN A 79 -8.20 21.07 -15.92
C ASN A 79 -7.98 22.47 -15.35
N ASN A 80 -6.73 22.91 -15.27
CA ASN A 80 -6.40 24.22 -14.76
C ASN A 80 -6.31 25.27 -15.89
N SER A 81 -7.36 26.05 -16.07
CA SER A 81 -7.51 26.98 -17.19
C SER A 81 -6.75 28.31 -17.06
N GLN A 82 -6.26 28.66 -15.86
CA GLN A 82 -5.64 29.98 -15.63
C GLN A 82 -4.15 29.91 -15.28
N SER A 83 -3.78 29.11 -14.27
CA SER A 83 -2.41 28.91 -13.80
C SER A 83 -2.44 27.91 -12.63
N PRO A 84 -1.68 26.80 -12.71
CA PRO A 84 -1.55 25.83 -11.62
C PRO A 84 -1.19 26.46 -10.28
N LEU A 85 -0.19 27.35 -10.26
CA LEU A 85 0.29 27.98 -9.03
C LEU A 85 -0.75 28.91 -8.39
N LYS A 86 -1.47 29.71 -9.20
CA LYS A 86 -2.51 30.59 -8.68
C LYS A 86 -3.67 29.79 -8.09
N THR A 87 -4.05 28.70 -8.75
CA THR A 87 -5.13 27.83 -8.25
C THR A 87 -4.72 27.16 -6.95
N LEU A 88 -3.51 26.59 -6.88
CA LEU A 88 -2.98 26.02 -5.64
C LEU A 88 -2.93 27.07 -4.53
N ALA A 89 -2.51 28.31 -4.82
CA ALA A 89 -2.48 29.39 -3.84
C ALA A 89 -3.87 29.76 -3.31
N ALA A 90 -4.90 29.71 -4.15
CA ALA A 90 -6.29 30.01 -3.79
C ALA A 90 -6.99 28.89 -3.01
N LEU A 91 -6.47 27.65 -3.01
CA LEU A 91 -7.10 26.54 -2.31
C LEU A 91 -7.19 26.77 -0.78
N PRO A 92 -8.26 26.28 -0.14
CA PRO A 92 -8.36 26.25 1.31
C PRO A 92 -7.19 25.50 1.93
N ILE A 93 -6.79 25.89 3.15
CA ILE A 93 -5.61 25.33 3.81
C ILE A 93 -5.74 23.82 4.05
N SER A 94 -6.94 23.33 4.37
CA SER A 94 -7.18 21.90 4.57
C SER A 94 -6.96 21.10 3.28
N HIS A 95 -7.39 21.62 2.13
CA HIS A 95 -7.21 20.98 0.83
C HIS A 95 -5.73 20.88 0.47
N LYS A 96 -4.95 21.94 0.74
CA LYS A 96 -3.49 21.95 0.57
C LYS A 96 -2.81 20.90 1.43
N ILE A 97 -3.11 20.89 2.74
CA ILE A 97 -2.51 19.96 3.69
C ILE A 97 -2.85 18.52 3.31
N LEU A 98 -4.13 18.19 3.08
CA LEU A 98 -4.56 16.85 2.68
C LEU A 98 -3.88 16.39 1.39
N SER A 99 -3.75 17.27 0.39
CA SER A 99 -3.03 16.96 -0.85
C SER A 99 -1.54 16.66 -0.57
N ILE A 100 -0.90 17.41 0.33
CA ILE A 100 0.49 17.15 0.73
C ILE A 100 0.61 15.81 1.46
N LEU A 101 -0.27 15.50 2.42
CA LEU A 101 -0.25 14.22 3.13
C LEU A 101 -0.40 13.04 2.16
N TYR A 102 -1.37 13.13 1.24
CA TYR A 102 -1.57 12.15 0.18
C TYR A 102 -0.30 11.95 -0.69
N LEU A 103 0.34 13.04 -1.10
CA LEU A 103 1.56 12.98 -1.91
C LEU A 103 2.77 12.45 -1.12
N ILE A 104 2.88 12.75 0.17
CA ILE A 104 3.91 12.18 1.05
C ILE A 104 3.73 10.67 1.18
N HIS A 105 2.49 10.20 1.37
CA HIS A 105 2.18 8.77 1.37
C HIS A 105 2.69 8.11 0.09
N TYR A 106 2.27 8.62 -1.07
CA TYR A 106 2.61 7.99 -2.35
C TYR A 106 4.08 8.17 -2.75
N LEU A 107 4.75 9.24 -2.32
CA LEU A 107 6.20 9.36 -2.45
C LEU A 107 6.90 8.21 -1.69
N ASN A 108 6.44 7.92 -0.48
CA ASN A 108 6.96 6.77 0.25
C ASN A 108 6.57 5.44 -0.41
N ARG A 109 5.29 5.22 -0.64
CA ARG A 109 4.71 3.95 -1.11
C ARG A 109 5.18 3.55 -2.51
N ALA A 110 5.25 4.50 -3.44
CA ALA A 110 5.58 4.24 -4.84
C ALA A 110 7.08 4.28 -5.13
N LEU A 111 7.87 5.04 -4.36
CA LEU A 111 9.29 5.24 -4.64
C LEU A 111 10.18 4.84 -3.46
N ILE A 112 10.08 5.49 -2.31
CA ILE A 112 11.06 5.31 -1.22
C ILE A 112 11.04 3.88 -0.65
N SER A 113 9.87 3.39 -0.25
CA SER A 113 9.65 2.04 0.31
C SER A 113 10.15 0.94 -0.65
N PRO A 114 9.71 0.88 -1.94
CA PRO A 114 10.18 -0.18 -2.83
C PRO A 114 11.68 -0.08 -3.19
N LEU A 115 12.27 1.12 -3.22
CA LEU A 115 13.71 1.30 -3.41
C LEU A 115 14.49 0.79 -2.20
N ARG A 116 14.01 1.02 -0.97
CA ARG A 116 14.60 0.52 0.29
C ARG A 116 14.43 -0.98 0.50
N ALA A 117 13.35 -1.56 -0.03
CA ALA A 117 13.08 -2.98 0.10
C ALA A 117 14.16 -3.84 -0.59
N PRO A 118 14.72 -4.87 0.10
CA PRO A 118 15.81 -5.68 -0.47
C PRO A 118 15.40 -6.53 -1.66
N ALA A 119 14.16 -7.02 -1.68
CA ALA A 119 13.63 -7.89 -2.71
C ALA A 119 12.10 -7.83 -2.74
N TYR A 120 11.51 -8.04 -3.91
CA TYR A 120 10.09 -8.30 -4.11
C TYR A 120 9.94 -9.61 -4.88
N ALA A 121 8.98 -10.45 -4.48
CA ALA A 121 8.60 -11.60 -5.29
C ALA A 121 7.99 -11.10 -6.62
N PRO A 122 8.17 -11.82 -7.74
CA PRO A 122 7.52 -11.48 -9.01
C PRO A 122 6.00 -11.34 -8.86
N ALA A 123 5.42 -10.43 -9.64
CA ALA A 123 3.98 -10.19 -9.65
C ALA A 123 3.41 -10.50 -11.03
N HIS A 124 2.29 -11.21 -11.07
CA HIS A 124 1.58 -11.47 -12.31
C HIS A 124 0.98 -10.17 -12.87
N ILE A 125 0.96 -10.00 -14.20
CA ILE A 125 0.46 -8.78 -14.86
C ILE A 125 -0.97 -8.37 -14.44
N ILE A 126 -1.83 -9.34 -14.10
CA ILE A 126 -3.20 -9.05 -13.62
C ILE A 126 -3.21 -8.17 -12.37
N VAL A 127 -2.21 -8.34 -11.47
CA VAL A 127 -2.09 -7.52 -10.26
C VAL A 127 -1.74 -6.08 -10.64
N LEU A 128 -0.82 -5.89 -11.57
CA LEU A 128 -0.46 -4.58 -12.11
C LEU A 128 -1.68 -3.89 -12.74
N LEU A 129 -2.47 -4.60 -13.55
CA LEU A 129 -3.64 -4.03 -14.23
C LEU A 129 -4.73 -3.59 -13.24
N VAL A 130 -5.09 -4.46 -12.29
CA VAL A 130 -6.11 -4.15 -11.29
C VAL A 130 -5.66 -3.04 -10.35
N ALA A 131 -4.40 -3.09 -9.87
CA ALA A 131 -3.85 -2.04 -9.00
C ALA A 131 -3.68 -0.71 -9.73
N THR A 132 -3.32 -0.71 -11.02
CA THR A 132 -3.30 0.50 -11.86
C THR A 132 -4.68 1.14 -11.91
N TYR A 133 -5.73 0.36 -12.15
CA TYR A 133 -7.09 0.88 -12.21
C TYR A 133 -7.56 1.44 -10.85
N PHE A 134 -7.29 0.70 -9.77
CA PHE A 134 -7.54 1.14 -8.40
C PHE A 134 -6.86 2.47 -8.09
N ASN A 135 -5.55 2.56 -8.34
CA ASN A 135 -4.76 3.75 -8.05
C ASN A 135 -5.15 4.94 -8.94
N TYR A 136 -5.56 4.68 -10.19
CA TYR A 136 -6.12 5.71 -11.07
C TYR A 136 -7.40 6.30 -10.49
N LEU A 137 -8.37 5.46 -10.09
CA LEU A 137 -9.64 5.89 -9.49
C LEU A 137 -9.38 6.70 -8.21
N ASN A 138 -8.44 6.25 -7.37
CA ASN A 138 -8.08 6.96 -6.15
C ASN A 138 -7.52 8.37 -6.45
N GLY A 139 -6.47 8.44 -7.28
CA GLY A 139 -5.81 9.70 -7.60
C GLY A 139 -6.73 10.70 -8.31
N TYR A 140 -7.51 10.23 -9.28
CA TYR A 140 -8.49 11.05 -9.99
C TYR A 140 -9.56 11.59 -9.03
N SER A 141 -10.14 10.73 -8.19
CA SER A 141 -11.22 11.10 -7.28
C SER A 141 -10.76 12.09 -6.21
N LEU A 142 -9.59 11.87 -5.60
CA LEU A 142 -9.05 12.78 -4.60
C LEU A 142 -8.59 14.11 -5.21
N SER A 143 -8.03 14.12 -6.42
CA SER A 143 -7.68 15.37 -7.11
C SER A 143 -8.91 16.18 -7.47
N SER A 144 -9.95 15.54 -7.99
CA SER A 144 -11.22 16.19 -8.29
C SER A 144 -11.88 16.79 -7.04
N PHE A 145 -11.86 16.04 -5.92
CA PHE A 145 -12.39 16.51 -4.65
C PHE A 145 -11.58 17.68 -4.06
N LEU A 146 -10.25 17.53 -3.96
CA LEU A 146 -9.38 18.47 -3.25
C LEU A 146 -8.92 19.64 -4.12
N LEU A 147 -8.46 19.38 -5.33
CA LEU A 147 -7.81 20.38 -6.19
C LEU A 147 -8.77 21.05 -7.16
N LEU A 148 -9.77 20.32 -7.67
CA LEU A 148 -10.84 20.89 -8.51
C LEU A 148 -12.07 21.34 -7.70
N GLN A 149 -12.01 21.19 -6.37
CA GLN A 149 -13.04 21.63 -5.43
C GLN A 149 -14.46 21.11 -5.73
N GLN A 150 -14.57 19.92 -6.33
CA GLN A 150 -15.85 19.24 -6.45
C GLN A 150 -16.43 18.82 -5.09
N GLY A 151 -15.55 18.65 -4.11
CA GLY A 151 -15.89 18.46 -2.71
C GLY A 151 -15.54 19.68 -1.86
N ARG A 152 -16.00 19.66 -0.61
CA ARG A 152 -15.68 20.68 0.39
C ARG A 152 -15.26 20.00 1.68
N VAL A 153 -14.19 20.48 2.27
CA VAL A 153 -13.81 20.12 3.65
C VAL A 153 -14.36 21.19 4.59
N PRO A 154 -15.26 20.85 5.54
CA PRO A 154 -15.81 21.81 6.50
C PRO A 154 -14.72 22.51 7.29
N GLN A 155 -14.67 23.84 7.18
CA GLN A 155 -13.66 24.69 7.79
C GLN A 155 -14.37 25.84 8.52
N GLY A 156 -14.63 25.66 9.82
CA GLY A 156 -15.31 26.66 10.64
C GLY A 156 -15.63 26.17 12.05
N GLY A 157 -15.47 27.04 13.04
CA GLY A 157 -15.73 26.74 14.45
C GLY A 157 -14.65 25.90 15.14
N GLY A 158 -14.77 25.75 16.47
CA GLY A 158 -13.81 24.98 17.28
C GLY A 158 -13.80 23.49 16.93
N TRP A 159 -14.93 22.94 16.54
CA TRP A 159 -15.04 21.52 16.16
C TRP A 159 -14.18 21.17 14.94
N TRP A 160 -14.10 22.06 13.95
CA TRP A 160 -13.23 21.88 12.78
C TRP A 160 -11.76 21.69 13.21
N VAL A 161 -11.25 22.58 14.06
CA VAL A 161 -9.86 22.55 14.52
C VAL A 161 -9.55 21.22 15.22
N VAL A 162 -10.45 20.76 16.09
CA VAL A 162 -10.31 19.48 16.79
C VAL A 162 -10.33 18.32 15.81
N ARG A 163 -11.36 18.21 14.97
CA ARG A 163 -11.52 17.12 14.00
C ARG A 163 -10.29 17.00 13.11
N PHE A 164 -9.80 18.11 12.58
CA PHE A 164 -8.66 18.10 11.67
C PHE A 164 -7.34 17.85 12.35
N GLY A 165 -7.11 18.49 13.50
CA GLY A 165 -5.92 18.23 14.29
C GLY A 165 -5.81 16.75 14.64
N VAL A 166 -6.90 16.15 15.13
CA VAL A 166 -6.98 14.71 15.41
C VAL A 166 -6.73 13.89 14.15
N GLY A 167 -7.39 14.21 13.04
CA GLY A 167 -7.22 13.48 11.78
C GLY A 167 -5.78 13.53 11.25
N VAL A 168 -5.12 14.69 11.26
CA VAL A 168 -3.74 14.86 10.81
C VAL A 168 -2.75 14.14 11.74
N VAL A 169 -2.95 14.20 13.06
CA VAL A 169 -2.11 13.48 14.02
C VAL A 169 -2.28 11.97 13.84
N MET A 170 -3.51 11.50 13.71
CA MET A 170 -3.82 10.09 13.48
C MET A 170 -3.20 9.60 12.15
N TRP A 171 -3.28 10.42 11.10
CA TRP A 171 -2.60 10.15 9.83
C TRP A 171 -1.09 9.99 10.03
N GLY A 172 -0.44 10.92 10.74
CA GLY A 172 1.01 10.87 11.00
C GLY A 172 1.44 9.64 11.81
N VAL A 173 0.67 9.27 12.84
CA VAL A 173 0.90 8.06 13.64
C VAL A 173 0.75 6.80 12.77
N GLY A 174 -0.29 6.75 11.95
CA GLY A 174 -0.52 5.68 10.97
C GLY A 174 0.64 5.53 9.99
N PHE A 175 1.01 6.62 9.32
CA PHE A 175 2.07 6.64 8.31
C PHE A 175 3.44 6.22 8.86
N LEU A 176 3.86 6.79 9.99
CA LEU A 176 5.13 6.44 10.63
C LEU A 176 5.12 5.00 11.16
N GLY A 177 3.99 4.57 11.71
CA GLY A 177 3.79 3.19 12.15
C GLY A 177 3.87 2.21 10.98
N ASN A 178 3.25 2.50 9.84
CA ASN A 178 3.32 1.67 8.64
C ASN A 178 4.78 1.49 8.19
N ILE A 179 5.52 2.59 8.03
CA ILE A 179 6.94 2.56 7.63
C ILE A 179 7.77 1.74 8.61
N TRP A 180 7.61 1.96 9.92
CA TRP A 180 8.38 1.27 10.94
C TRP A 180 8.17 -0.25 10.87
N HIS A 181 6.91 -0.68 10.74
CA HIS A 181 6.59 -2.12 10.66
C HIS A 181 7.04 -2.74 9.32
N GLU A 182 7.03 -2.00 8.20
CA GLU A 182 7.63 -2.45 6.94
C GLU A 182 9.16 -2.62 7.06
N ASP A 183 9.84 -1.70 7.73
CA ASP A 183 11.29 -1.74 7.93
C ASP A 183 11.75 -2.97 8.72
N VAL A 184 10.95 -3.44 9.68
CA VAL A 184 11.19 -4.70 10.39
C VAL A 184 11.24 -5.87 9.39
N LEU A 185 10.31 -5.92 8.43
CA LEU A 185 10.29 -6.96 7.39
C LEU A 185 11.48 -6.83 6.44
N TYR A 186 11.92 -5.61 6.16
CA TYR A 186 13.09 -5.37 5.33
C TYR A 186 14.37 -5.81 6.01
N GLU A 187 14.50 -5.58 7.31
CA GLU A 187 15.69 -6.01 8.04
C GLU A 187 15.82 -7.54 8.10
N ILE A 188 14.70 -8.24 8.27
CA ILE A 188 14.67 -9.71 8.15
C ILE A 188 15.24 -10.16 6.80
N ARG A 189 14.80 -9.53 5.70
CA ARG A 189 15.29 -9.85 4.34
C ARG A 189 16.76 -9.46 4.14
N ARG A 190 17.22 -8.33 4.70
CA ARG A 190 18.62 -7.90 4.63
C ARG A 190 19.52 -8.88 5.36
N ARG A 191 19.18 -9.24 6.60
CA ARG A 191 19.92 -10.20 7.42
C ARG A 191 20.03 -11.56 6.74
N ALA A 192 18.91 -12.09 6.28
CA ALA A 192 18.87 -13.33 5.50
C ALA A 192 19.81 -13.33 4.29
N LYS A 193 19.87 -12.20 3.56
CA LYS A 193 20.76 -12.05 2.40
C LYS A 193 22.23 -12.04 2.83
N ARG A 194 22.58 -11.34 3.92
CA ARG A 194 23.95 -11.32 4.46
C ARG A 194 24.42 -12.71 4.87
N GLU A 195 23.61 -13.42 5.67
CA GLU A 195 23.89 -14.79 6.11
C GLU A 195 24.07 -15.75 4.93
N HIS A 196 23.24 -15.61 3.89
CA HIS A 196 23.41 -16.40 2.67
C HIS A 196 24.75 -16.14 1.98
N LEU A 197 25.13 -14.88 1.81
CA LEU A 197 26.40 -14.52 1.20
C LEU A 197 27.61 -14.97 2.03
N GLU A 198 27.53 -14.87 3.35
CA GLU A 198 28.58 -15.37 4.27
C GLU A 198 28.72 -16.88 4.18
N SER A 199 27.62 -17.63 4.23
CA SER A 199 27.64 -19.10 4.05
C SER A 199 28.21 -19.52 2.68
N ALA A 200 27.89 -18.77 1.62
CA ALA A 200 28.42 -19.04 0.27
C ALA A 200 29.93 -18.75 0.17
N LYS A 201 30.42 -17.71 0.86
CA LYS A 201 31.86 -17.41 0.94
C LYS A 201 32.62 -18.47 1.71
N ALA A 202 32.14 -18.86 2.89
CA ALA A 202 32.76 -19.90 3.71
C ALA A 202 32.89 -21.23 2.94
N LYS A 203 31.83 -21.66 2.24
CA LYS A 203 31.87 -22.88 1.41
C LYS A 203 32.83 -22.80 0.23
N LYS A 204 33.02 -21.61 -0.33
CA LYS A 204 34.00 -21.37 -1.40
C LYS A 204 35.44 -21.43 -0.87
N GLU A 205 35.65 -21.05 0.38
CA GLU A 205 36.94 -21.19 1.07
C GLU A 205 37.21 -22.65 1.49
N ASP A 206 36.18 -23.42 1.83
CA ASP A 206 36.28 -24.83 2.25
C ASP A 206 36.28 -25.86 1.09
N GLY A 207 36.16 -25.43 -0.17
CA GLY A 207 36.23 -26.31 -1.35
C GLY A 207 35.04 -27.27 -1.54
N LEU A 208 33.94 -27.10 -0.81
CA LEU A 208 32.74 -27.94 -0.89
C LEU A 208 31.74 -27.38 -1.91
N GLY A 209 31.40 -28.19 -2.93
CA GLY A 209 30.42 -27.87 -3.97
C GLY A 209 28.98 -27.69 -3.44
N GLU A 210 28.14 -26.99 -4.22
CA GLU A 210 26.79 -26.55 -3.82
C GLU A 210 25.84 -27.70 -3.43
N GLY A 211 25.32 -27.64 -2.20
CA GLY A 211 24.29 -28.54 -1.67
C GLY A 211 23.68 -28.04 -0.36
N VAL A 212 22.37 -28.23 -0.20
CA VAL A 212 21.41 -27.61 0.74
C VAL A 212 21.86 -27.51 2.22
N GLU A 213 21.55 -26.39 2.88
CA GLU A 213 21.89 -26.14 4.29
C GLU A 213 20.65 -25.78 5.13
N ARG A 214 20.44 -26.49 6.25
CA ARG A 214 19.51 -26.11 7.33
C ARG A 214 20.28 -25.32 8.37
N VAL A 215 19.97 -24.03 8.52
CA VAL A 215 20.53 -23.22 9.61
C VAL A 215 19.55 -23.23 10.78
N LEU A 216 19.86 -24.03 11.80
CA LEU A 216 19.34 -23.84 13.15
C LEU A 216 20.27 -22.86 13.85
N VAL A 217 19.77 -21.66 14.19
CA VAL A 217 20.57 -20.67 14.93
C VAL A 217 20.66 -21.10 16.39
N ALA A 218 21.88 -21.11 16.91
CA ALA A 218 22.21 -21.38 18.29
C ALA A 218 21.68 -20.28 19.21
N ASP A 219 20.43 -20.45 19.69
CA ASP A 219 19.95 -19.96 21.00
C ASP A 219 18.49 -20.39 21.33
N GLY A 220 17.92 -21.34 20.57
CA GLY A 220 16.60 -21.91 20.88
C GLY A 220 15.39 -20.98 20.69
N LYS A 221 15.57 -19.72 20.26
CA LYS A 221 14.48 -18.72 20.22
C LYS A 221 13.97 -18.30 18.83
N ARG A 222 14.64 -18.65 17.72
CA ARG A 222 14.22 -18.19 16.37
C ARG A 222 14.10 -19.31 15.36
N LEU A 223 12.96 -19.34 14.65
CA LEU A 223 12.68 -20.28 13.57
C LEU A 223 12.84 -19.56 12.22
N VAL A 224 13.79 -20.05 11.40
CA VAL A 224 14.06 -19.53 10.05
C VAL A 224 13.89 -20.67 9.05
N VAL A 225 13.09 -20.46 7.99
CA VAL A 225 12.85 -21.50 6.96
C VAL A 225 13.09 -20.92 5.56
N ARG A 226 14.06 -21.49 4.84
CA ARG A 226 14.32 -21.19 3.41
C ARG A 226 13.25 -21.84 2.53
N ALA A 227 12.72 -21.11 1.56
CA ALA A 227 11.86 -21.71 0.53
C ALA A 227 12.74 -22.38 -0.53
N GLU A 228 12.48 -23.66 -0.85
CA GLU A 228 13.29 -24.51 -1.72
C GLU A 228 13.51 -23.99 -3.15
N ASN A 229 12.74 -22.99 -3.62
CA ASN A 229 12.77 -22.60 -5.05
C ASN A 229 12.76 -21.08 -5.32
N SER A 230 13.15 -20.22 -4.36
CA SER A 230 13.12 -18.76 -4.60
C SER A 230 14.23 -17.92 -3.97
N GLY A 231 15.14 -18.51 -3.17
CA GLY A 231 16.13 -17.74 -2.42
C GLY A 231 15.54 -16.81 -1.35
N HIS A 232 14.22 -16.84 -1.11
CA HIS A 232 13.55 -16.04 -0.09
C HIS A 232 13.57 -16.76 1.27
N VAL A 233 14.23 -16.11 2.24
CA VAL A 233 14.19 -16.49 3.65
C VAL A 233 12.98 -15.83 4.29
N TYR A 234 12.28 -16.59 5.12
CA TYR A 234 11.19 -16.09 5.93
C TYR A 234 11.53 -16.33 7.40
N GLU A 235 11.27 -15.32 8.20
CA GLU A 235 11.42 -15.31 9.66
C GLU A 235 10.09 -14.82 10.25
N ILE A 236 9.82 -15.20 11.50
CA ILE A 236 8.70 -14.66 12.25
C ILE A 236 9.09 -13.25 12.71
N PRO A 237 8.35 -12.20 12.30
CA PRO A 237 8.65 -10.83 12.74
C PRO A 237 8.32 -10.65 14.23
N GLU A 238 9.11 -9.81 14.91
CA GLU A 238 9.02 -9.53 16.35
C GLU A 238 9.13 -8.01 16.59
N GLY A 239 8.66 -7.54 17.75
CA GLY A 239 8.74 -6.15 18.19
C GLY A 239 7.52 -5.29 17.84
N GLY A 240 7.10 -4.44 18.78
CA GLY A 240 5.97 -3.53 18.63
C GLY A 240 4.67 -4.27 18.33
N LEU A 241 3.88 -3.83 17.35
CA LEU A 241 2.58 -4.48 17.09
C LEU A 241 2.71 -5.87 16.47
N TRP A 242 3.91 -6.27 16.02
CA TRP A 242 4.17 -7.66 15.61
C TRP A 242 3.96 -8.66 16.74
N GLU A 243 3.99 -8.23 18.00
CA GLU A 243 3.69 -9.10 19.15
C GLU A 243 2.21 -9.45 19.26
N TYR A 244 1.32 -8.63 18.68
CA TYR A 244 -0.14 -8.76 18.82
C TYR A 244 -0.83 -9.18 17.52
N CYS A 245 -0.29 -8.82 16.36
CA CYS A 245 -0.86 -9.18 15.07
C CYS A 245 0.20 -9.51 13.99
N TRP A 246 -0.24 -10.23 12.94
CA TRP A 246 0.60 -10.69 11.84
C TRP A 246 0.80 -9.67 10.72
N HIS A 247 0.01 -8.59 10.68
CA HIS A 247 0.11 -7.56 9.63
C HIS A 247 -0.10 -6.15 10.20
N PRO A 248 0.71 -5.73 11.19
CA PRO A 248 0.56 -4.40 11.80
C PRO A 248 0.79 -3.26 10.82
N HIS A 249 1.61 -3.45 9.77
CA HIS A 249 1.77 -2.46 8.70
C HIS A 249 0.44 -2.17 7.99
N TYR A 250 -0.42 -3.17 7.75
CA TYR A 250 -1.76 -2.94 7.22
C TYR A 250 -2.65 -2.21 8.21
N PHE A 251 -2.62 -2.60 9.48
CA PHE A 251 -3.39 -1.90 10.52
C PHE A 251 -3.00 -0.42 10.63
N MET A 252 -1.70 -0.13 10.62
CA MET A 252 -1.21 1.25 10.68
C MET A 252 -1.56 2.05 9.43
N GLU A 253 -1.62 1.42 8.26
CA GLU A 253 -2.15 2.03 7.02
C GLU A 253 -3.65 2.33 7.16
N TRP A 254 -4.45 1.44 7.77
CA TRP A 254 -5.85 1.74 8.05
C TRP A 254 -6.03 2.90 9.03
N ILE A 255 -5.16 3.01 10.05
CA ILE A 255 -5.13 4.16 10.97
C ILE A 255 -4.77 5.43 10.21
N GLU A 256 -3.80 5.37 9.29
CA GLU A 256 -3.39 6.49 8.45
C GLU A 256 -4.59 7.04 7.68
N TRP A 257 -5.27 6.19 6.91
CA TRP A 257 -6.37 6.62 6.04
C TRP A 257 -7.67 6.91 6.78
N THR A 258 -7.87 6.33 7.97
CA THR A 258 -8.91 6.79 8.91
C THR A 258 -8.63 8.22 9.37
N GLY A 259 -7.39 8.54 9.72
CA GLY A 259 -6.96 9.90 10.04
C GLY A 259 -7.18 10.87 8.88
N PHE A 260 -6.83 10.45 7.65
CA PHE A 260 -7.08 11.21 6.43
C PHE A 260 -8.58 11.51 6.25
N LEU A 261 -9.43 10.48 6.38
CA LEU A 261 -10.89 10.61 6.27
C LEU A 261 -11.44 11.59 7.31
N ILE A 262 -11.03 11.46 8.58
CA ILE A 262 -11.45 12.35 9.66
C ILE A 262 -11.05 13.79 9.32
N ALA A 263 -9.82 14.02 8.86
CA ALA A 263 -9.35 15.36 8.46
C ALA A 263 -10.10 15.90 7.23
N ALA A 264 -10.45 15.05 6.26
CA ALA A 264 -11.13 15.42 5.02
C ALA A 264 -12.63 15.73 5.14
N GLY A 265 -13.21 15.68 6.35
CA GLY A 265 -14.63 15.97 6.57
C GLY A 265 -15.45 14.75 6.97
N GLY A 266 -14.82 13.60 7.19
CA GLY A 266 -15.50 12.35 7.50
C GLY A 266 -16.42 11.94 6.35
N TRP A 267 -17.71 11.76 6.65
CA TRP A 267 -18.71 11.27 5.69
C TRP A 267 -18.90 12.14 4.44
N GLU A 268 -18.42 13.38 4.46
CA GLU A 268 -18.49 14.30 3.32
C GLU A 268 -17.44 13.99 2.23
N CYS A 269 -16.36 13.26 2.56
CA CYS A 269 -15.31 12.92 1.61
C CYS A 269 -15.48 11.51 1.03
N ALA A 270 -16.42 11.35 0.09
CA ALA A 270 -16.67 10.07 -0.56
C ALA A 270 -15.41 9.37 -1.13
N PRO A 271 -14.45 10.06 -1.77
CA PRO A 271 -13.21 9.43 -2.22
C PRO A 271 -12.39 8.82 -1.08
N ALA A 272 -12.25 9.50 0.06
CA ALA A 272 -11.49 9.00 1.21
C ALA A 272 -12.20 7.81 1.88
N ILE A 273 -13.54 7.83 1.95
CA ILE A 273 -14.34 6.69 2.43
C ILE A 273 -14.09 5.48 1.54
N ASN A 274 -14.24 5.65 0.23
CA ASN A 274 -14.05 4.58 -0.73
C ASN A 274 -12.64 4.00 -0.63
N PHE A 275 -11.62 4.87 -0.56
CA PHE A 275 -10.24 4.41 -0.43
C PHE A 275 -10.03 3.56 0.83
N LEU A 276 -10.43 4.06 2.01
CA LEU A 276 -10.29 3.32 3.28
C LEU A 276 -11.05 1.99 3.26
N VAL A 277 -12.29 1.98 2.80
CA VAL A 277 -13.11 0.76 2.72
C VAL A 277 -12.47 -0.25 1.77
N ASN A 278 -11.97 0.20 0.62
CA ASN A 278 -11.36 -0.68 -0.35
C ASN A 278 -9.99 -1.20 0.09
N GLU A 279 -9.22 -0.42 0.84
CA GLU A 279 -8.00 -0.90 1.47
C GLU A 279 -8.30 -2.00 2.48
N ILE A 280 -9.25 -1.78 3.40
CA ILE A 280 -9.65 -2.80 4.37
C ILE A 280 -10.13 -4.06 3.64
N ALA A 281 -10.97 -3.91 2.62
CA ALA A 281 -11.53 -5.03 1.85
C ALA A 281 -10.45 -5.81 1.09
N SER A 282 -9.44 -5.14 0.53
CA SER A 282 -8.37 -5.80 -0.26
C SER A 282 -7.25 -6.39 0.61
N MET A 283 -6.92 -5.77 1.74
CA MET A 283 -5.86 -6.19 2.66
C MET A 283 -6.30 -7.30 3.61
N THR A 284 -7.57 -7.33 4.02
CA THR A 284 -8.06 -8.32 5.00
C THR A 284 -7.89 -9.76 4.51
N PRO A 285 -8.35 -10.15 3.30
CA PRO A 285 -8.14 -11.50 2.77
C PRO A 285 -6.65 -11.85 2.64
N ARG A 286 -5.83 -10.87 2.21
CA ARG A 286 -4.37 -11.03 2.10
C ARG A 286 -3.71 -11.30 3.44
N ALA A 287 -4.17 -10.64 4.51
CA ALA A 287 -3.67 -10.88 5.85
C ALA A 287 -3.97 -12.31 6.30
N PHE A 288 -5.20 -12.81 6.10
CA PHE A 288 -5.55 -14.20 6.42
C PHE A 288 -4.71 -15.20 5.62
N GLN A 289 -4.54 -14.97 4.31
CA GLN A 289 -3.64 -15.78 3.48
C GLN A 289 -2.19 -15.74 3.98
N GLY A 290 -1.74 -14.59 4.48
CA GLY A 290 -0.42 -14.41 5.10
C GLY A 290 -0.24 -15.18 6.41
N VAL A 291 -1.27 -15.21 7.27
CA VAL A 291 -1.28 -16.03 8.49
C VAL A 291 -1.21 -17.51 8.14
N GLU A 292 -2.00 -17.94 7.17
CA GLU A 292 -2.04 -19.34 6.72
C GLU A 292 -0.70 -19.76 6.10
N PHE A 293 -0.04 -18.86 5.36
CA PHE A 293 1.33 -19.07 4.89
C PHE A 293 2.29 -19.31 6.06
N TYR A 294 2.24 -18.51 7.13
CA TYR A 294 3.08 -18.73 8.31
C TYR A 294 2.78 -20.08 8.97
N LYS A 295 1.51 -20.45 9.14
CA LYS A 295 1.09 -21.73 9.74
C LYS A 295 1.66 -22.92 8.98
N ARG A 296 1.52 -22.92 7.65
CA ARG A 296 2.09 -24.00 6.80
C ARG A 296 3.61 -24.04 6.88
N LYS A 297 4.25 -22.89 6.97
CA LYS A 297 5.71 -22.78 6.91
C LYS A 297 6.43 -23.12 8.22
N PHE A 298 5.86 -22.73 9.36
CA PHE A 298 6.50 -22.86 10.67
C PHE A 298 5.80 -23.86 11.61
N GLY A 299 4.65 -24.41 11.20
CA GLY A 299 3.93 -25.44 11.96
C GLY A 299 3.38 -24.93 13.30
N ARG A 300 3.30 -25.82 14.29
CA ARG A 300 2.62 -25.58 15.59
C ARG A 300 3.37 -24.67 16.57
N LYS A 301 4.54 -24.14 16.23
CA LYS A 301 5.36 -23.27 17.12
C LYS A 301 5.10 -21.77 16.93
N LEU A 302 3.97 -21.40 16.35
CA LEU A 302 3.66 -20.00 16.07
C LEU A 302 3.10 -19.29 17.30
N PRO A 303 3.47 -18.01 17.53
CA PRO A 303 2.83 -17.18 18.54
C PRO A 303 1.35 -16.95 18.21
N GLU A 304 0.52 -16.90 19.25
CA GLU A 304 -0.89 -16.57 19.14
C GLU A 304 -1.06 -15.07 18.87
N ARG A 305 -1.21 -14.72 17.59
CA ARG A 305 -1.39 -13.35 17.10
C ARG A 305 -2.63 -13.25 16.24
N LYS A 306 -3.27 -12.08 16.27
CA LYS A 306 -4.39 -11.72 15.39
C LYS A 306 -3.90 -11.45 13.96
N ALA A 307 -4.79 -11.46 12.96
CA ALA A 307 -4.38 -11.31 11.56
C ALA A 307 -3.87 -9.89 11.25
N VAL A 308 -4.60 -8.86 11.68
CA VAL A 308 -4.36 -7.44 11.39
C VAL A 308 -4.62 -6.54 12.59
N VAL A 309 -5.79 -6.62 13.24
CA VAL A 309 -6.15 -5.70 14.33
C VAL A 309 -5.71 -6.33 15.67
N PRO A 310 -4.79 -5.68 16.42
CA PRO A 310 -4.34 -6.17 17.71
C PRO A 310 -5.52 -6.54 18.61
N PHE A 311 -5.46 -7.72 19.23
CA PHE A 311 -6.47 -8.27 20.14
C PHE A 311 -7.85 -8.59 19.54
N LEU A 312 -8.18 -8.15 18.33
CA LEU A 312 -9.50 -8.29 17.71
C LEU A 312 -9.52 -9.23 16.50
N LEU A 313 -8.80 -8.87 15.41
CA LEU A 313 -8.94 -9.47 14.08
C LEU A 313 -7.64 -10.05 13.56
#